data_AF-H2C6B7-F1
#
_entry.id   AF-H2C6B7-F1
#
_cell.length_a   1.000
_cell.length_b   1.000
_cell.length_c   1.000
_cell.angle_alpha   90.00
_cell.angle_beta   90.00
_cell.angle_gamma   90.00
#
_symmetry.space_group_name_H-M   'P 1'
#
loop_
_entity.id
_entity.type
_entity.pdbx_description
1 polymer ?
#
loop_
_entity_poly.entity_id
_entity_poly.type
_entity_poly.pdbx_seq_one_letter_code
_entity_poly.pdbx_strand_id
1 'polypeptide(L)'
;MDGEDKLLLVRGIVGLVVGAISAFLPTLYYALLLLAIGYISTIPLAGYIAPEGKRRTRYLKGTLTLVVAWLLILVVLYNLVA
;
A
#
# COMPACT_ATOMS: atom_id res chain seq x y z
N MET A 1 -6.80 9.36 -16.74
CA MET A 1 -6.83 8.36 -15.65
C MET A 1 -7.95 8.72 -14.70
N ASP A 2 -8.84 7.77 -14.41
CA ASP A 2 -9.93 7.97 -13.45
C ASP A 2 -9.38 8.14 -12.03
N GLY A 3 -10.17 8.72 -11.13
CA GLY A 3 -9.81 8.84 -9.71
C GLY A 3 -9.53 7.48 -9.05
N GLU A 4 -10.24 6.44 -9.47
CA GLU A 4 -9.98 5.05 -9.08
C GLU A 4 -8.55 4.62 -9.43
N ASP A 5 -8.16 4.75 -10.70
CA ASP A 5 -6.82 4.34 -11.16
C ASP A 5 -5.71 5.11 -10.44
N LYS A 6 -5.92 6.41 -10.19
CA LYS A 6 -4.97 7.24 -9.46
C LYS A 6 -4.80 6.74 -8.02
N LEU A 7 -5.90 6.39 -7.35
CA LEU A 7 -5.84 5.86 -5.99
C LEU A 7 -5.13 4.50 -5.94
N LEU A 8 -5.43 3.61 -6.88
CA LEU A 8 -4.76 2.30 -6.98
C LEU A 8 -3.26 2.47 -7.22
N LEU A 9 -2.88 3.38 -8.12
CA LEU A 9 -1.48 3.70 -8.38
C LEU A 9 -0.77 4.24 -7.14
N VAL A 10 -1.36 5.22 -6.45
CA VAL A 10 -0.80 5.80 -5.22
C VAL A 10 -0.61 4.72 -4.16
N ARG A 11 -1.61 3.87 -3.95
CA ARG A 11 -1.53 2.78 -2.96
C ARG A 11 -0.54 1.69 -3.35
N GLY A 12 -0.37 1.41 -4.64
CA GLY A 12 0.70 0.57 -5.14
C GLY A 12 2.08 1.13 -4.82
N ILE A 13 2.32 2.41 -5.12
CA ILE A 13 3.59 3.10 -4.83
C ILE A 13 3.86 3.12 -3.32
N VAL A 14 2.87 3.45 -2.50
CA VAL A 14 2.99 3.43 -1.03
C VAL A 14 3.31 2.02 -0.53
N GLY A 15 2.63 1.00 -1.07
CA GLY A 15 2.93 -0.40 -0.74
C GLY A 15 4.37 -0.79 -1.08
N LEU A 16 4.88 -0.37 -2.25
CA LEU A 16 6.27 -0.59 -2.65
C LEU A 16 7.26 0.07 -1.68
N VAL A 17 7.05 1.36 -1.36
CA VAL A 17 7.94 2.11 -0.45
C VAL A 17 7.92 1.51 0.95
N VAL A 18 6.72 1.25 1.48
CA VAL A 18 6.55 0.66 2.82
C VAL A 18 7.14 -0.75 2.87
N GLY A 19 7.00 -1.54 1.81
CA GLY A 19 7.56 -2.90 1.73
C GLY A 19 9.07 -2.88 1.64
N ALA A 20 9.64 -1.95 0.87
CA ALA A 20 11.09 -1.75 0.81
C ALA A 20 11.68 -1.39 2.17
N ILE A 21 11.07 -0.48 2.91
CA ILE A 21 11.49 -0.14 4.28
C ILE A 21 11.31 -1.35 5.21
N SER A 22 10.20 -2.08 5.06
CA SER A 22 9.89 -3.25 5.88
C SER A 22 10.93 -4.37 5.76
N ALA A 23 11.63 -4.49 4.64
CA ALA A 23 12.68 -5.49 4.44
C ALA A 23 13.87 -5.33 5.40
N PHE A 24 14.07 -4.11 5.94
CA PHE A 24 15.15 -3.81 6.88
C PHE A 24 14.70 -3.80 8.34
N LEU A 25 13.42 -4.10 8.60
CA LEU A 25 12.90 -4.14 9.97
C LEU A 25 13.16 -5.51 10.60
N PRO A 26 13.52 -5.55 11.90
CA PRO A 26 13.97 -6.79 12.55
C PRO A 26 12.83 -7.77 12.85
N THR A 27 11.57 -7.33 12.81
CA THR A 27 10.42 -8.19 13.13
C THR A 27 9.24 -7.94 12.21
N LEU A 28 8.45 -9.00 11.98
CA LEU A 28 7.19 -8.92 11.25
C LEU A 28 6.21 -7.94 11.89
N TYR A 29 6.21 -7.82 13.22
CA TYR A 29 5.34 -6.88 13.94
C TYR A 29 5.59 -5.43 13.52
N TYR A 30 6.85 -5.00 13.40
CA TYR A 30 7.16 -3.64 12.93
C TYR A 30 6.79 -3.44 11.46
N ALA A 31 6.99 -4.46 10.63
CA ALA A 31 6.60 -4.41 9.21
C ALA A 31 5.07 -4.27 9.03
N LEU A 32 4.28 -4.99 9.82
CA LEU A 32 2.81 -4.87 9.83
C LEU A 32 2.34 -3.51 10.37
N LEU A 33 3.02 -2.98 11.38
CA LEU A 33 2.72 -1.63 11.91
C LEU A 33 3.01 -0.56 10.85
N LEU A 34 4.13 -0.69 10.12
CA LEU A 34 4.46 0.22 9.03
C LEU A 34 3.44 0.12 7.87
N LEU A 35 2.97 -1.09 7.55
CA LEU A 35 1.90 -1.31 6.60
C LEU A 35 0.60 -0.59 6.99
N ALA A 36 0.22 -0.68 8.27
CA ALA A 36 -0.95 0.03 8.80
C ALA A 36 -0.79 1.56 8.72
N ILE A 37 0.39 2.09 9.06
CA ILE A 37 0.70 3.52 8.91
C ILE A 37 0.60 3.94 7.44
N GLY A 38 1.16 3.16 6.52
CA GLY A 38 1.08 3.40 5.07
C GLY A 38 -0.36 3.41 4.56
N TYR A 39 -1.23 2.54 5.08
CA TYR A 39 -2.65 2.60 4.75
C TYR A 39 -3.30 3.88 5.28
N ILE A 40 -3.11 4.21 6.55
CA ILE A 40 -3.71 5.39 7.21
C ILE A 40 -3.30 6.68 6.49
N SER A 41 -2.04 6.81 6.08
CA SER A 41 -1.54 7.99 5.35
C SER A 41 -2.23 8.21 4.01
N THR A 42 -2.79 7.17 3.39
CA THR A 42 -3.51 7.26 2.11
C THR A 42 -5.00 7.56 2.27
N ILE A 43 -5.56 7.52 3.48
CA ILE A 43 -6.99 7.79 3.73
C ILE A 43 -7.39 9.22 3.32
N PRO A 44 -6.64 10.28 3.68
CA PRO A 44 -6.97 11.65 3.25
C PRO A 44 -6.94 11.80 1.72
N LEU A 45 -5.93 11.21 1.07
CA LEU A 45 -5.79 11.17 -0.40
C LEU A 45 -6.96 10.46 -1.07
N ALA A 46 -7.45 9.36 -0.50
CA ALA A 46 -8.61 8.63 -1.01
C ALA A 46 -9.90 9.46 -0.95
N GLY A 47 -10.03 10.32 0.07
CA GLY A 47 -11.12 11.28 0.20
C GLY A 47 -11.14 12.32 -0.91
N TYR A 48 -9.96 12.85 -1.27
CA TYR A 48 -9.79 13.89 -2.30
C TYR A 48 -9.91 13.35 -3.73
N ILE A 49 -9.35 12.16 -4.01
CA ILE A 49 -9.15 11.67 -5.38
C ILE A 49 -10.36 10.93 -5.95
N ALA A 50 -11.15 10.23 -5.12
CA ALA A 50 -12.22 9.34 -5.61
C ALA A 50 -13.57 9.65 -4.95
N PRO A 51 -14.32 10.69 -5.38
CA PRO A 51 -15.54 11.17 -4.72
C PRO A 51 -16.65 10.12 -4.56
N GLU A 52 -17.63 10.44 -3.70
CA GLU A 52 -18.63 9.52 -3.17
C GLU A 52 -19.40 8.75 -4.25
N GLY A 53 -19.35 7.42 -4.17
CA GLY A 53 -19.98 6.52 -5.15
C GLY A 53 -19.22 5.21 -5.34
N LYS A 54 -17.89 5.21 -5.11
CA LYS A 54 -17.01 4.03 -5.29
C LYS A 54 -16.41 3.50 -3.98
N ARG A 55 -17.21 3.38 -2.91
CA ARG A 55 -16.74 2.89 -1.58
C ARG A 55 -16.01 1.55 -1.64
N ARG A 56 -16.53 0.58 -2.41
CA ARG A 56 -15.91 -0.75 -2.57
C ARG A 56 -14.51 -0.67 -3.17
N THR A 57 -14.33 0.17 -4.19
CA THR A 57 -13.01 0.43 -4.78
C THR A 57 -12.09 1.13 -3.78
N ARG A 58 -12.60 2.16 -3.11
CA ARG A 58 -11.82 3.01 -2.17
C ARG A 58 -11.27 2.22 -0.98
N TYR A 59 -12.04 1.30 -0.42
CA TYR A 59 -11.66 0.56 0.78
C TYR A 59 -11.20 -0.88 0.53
N LEU A 60 -11.77 -1.58 -0.46
CA LEU A 60 -11.45 -2.98 -0.69
C LEU A 60 -10.32 -3.12 -1.72
N LYS A 61 -10.55 -2.66 -2.96
CA LYS A 61 -9.55 -2.79 -4.03
C LYS A 61 -8.26 -2.07 -3.68
N GLY A 62 -8.34 -0.81 -3.23
CA GLY A 62 -7.13 -0.05 -2.91
C GLY A 62 -6.30 -0.65 -1.78
N THR A 63 -6.94 -1.19 -0.73
CA THR A 63 -6.22 -1.84 0.36
C THR A 63 -5.52 -3.10 -0.12
N LEU A 64 -6.22 -3.89 -0.96
CA LEU A 64 -5.67 -5.10 -1.54
C LEU A 64 -4.46 -4.78 -2.44
N THR A 65 -4.52 -3.70 -3.23
CA THR A 65 -3.39 -3.21 -4.03
C THR A 65 -2.19 -2.84 -3.16
N LEU A 66 -2.41 -2.14 -2.04
CA LEU A 66 -1.35 -1.77 -1.11
C LEU A 66 -0.68 -3.00 -0.48
N VAL A 67 -1.48 -3.96 0.00
CA VAL A 67 -0.98 -5.20 0.63
C VAL A 67 -0.24 -6.07 -0.39
N VAL A 68 -0.78 -6.23 -1.60
CA VAL A 68 -0.13 -7.01 -2.65
C VAL A 68 1.19 -6.37 -3.08
N ALA A 69 1.23 -5.06 -3.31
CA ALA A 69 2.46 -4.36 -3.65
C ALA A 69 3.52 -4.48 -2.54
N TRP A 70 3.10 -4.35 -1.27
CA TRP A 70 3.96 -4.53 -0.10
C TRP A 70 4.54 -5.95 0.00
N LEU A 71 3.71 -6.99 -0.18
CA LEU A 71 4.18 -8.38 -0.18
C LEU A 71 5.13 -8.67 -1.34
N LEU A 72 4.80 -8.22 -2.56
CA LEU A 72 5.61 -8.51 -3.75
C LEU A 72 7.02 -7.93 -3.61
N ILE A 73 7.16 -6.67 -3.19
CA ILE A 73 8.48 -6.06 -3.04
C ILE A 73 9.27 -6.71 -1.90
N LEU A 74 8.61 -7.12 -0.81
CA LEU A 74 9.26 -7.87 0.27
C LEU A 74 9.83 -9.18 -0.25
N VAL A 75 9.03 -9.98 -0.96
CA VAL A 75 9.48 -11.24 -1.56
C VAL A 75 10.66 -11.00 -2.50
N VAL A 76 10.58 -9.99 -3.37
CA VAL A 76 11.68 -9.65 -4.28
C VAL A 76 12.95 -9.28 -3.52
N LEU A 77 12.88 -8.39 -2.53
CA LEU A 77 14.05 -7.96 -1.77
C LEU A 77 14.65 -9.09 -0.93
N TYR A 78 13.82 -9.94 -0.31
CA TYR A 78 14.31 -11.12 0.38
C TYR A 78 15.04 -12.09 -0.55
N ASN A 79 14.63 -12.22 -1.82
CA ASN A 79 15.31 -13.07 -2.80
C ASN A 79 16.54 -12.42 -3.46
N LEU A 80 16.70 -11.09 -3.36
CA LEU A 80 17.86 -10.37 -3.92
C LEU A 80 18.95 -10.11 -2.89
N VAL A 81 18.58 -9.98 -1.61
CA VAL A 81 19.48 -9.67 -0.50
C VAL A 81 19.96 -10.95 0.22
N ALA A 82 19.24 -12.06 0.08
CA ALA A 82 19.69 -13.39 0.51
C ALA A 82 20.65 -14.03 -0.52
#